data_AF-A0A1J4PSK0-F1
#
_entry.id   AF-A0A1J4PSK0-F1
#
_cell.length_a   1.000
_cell.length_b   1.000
_cell.length_c   1.000
_cell.angle_alpha   90.00
_cell.angle_beta   90.00
_cell.angle_gamma   90.00
#
_symmetry.space_group_name_H-M   'P 1'
#
loop_
_entity.id
_entity.type
_entity.pdbx_description
1 polymer ?
#
loop_
_entity_poly.entity_id
_entity_poly.type
_entity_poly.pdbx_seq_one_letter_code
_entity_poly.pdbx_strand_id
1 'polypeptide(L)'
;MRPGDTLTVDARSGEASYGDTVHSSAFVAPGRLRMMDPLLTTTVTIACDARPGTVPVLRRGAGDVGPDEHPLRWARVRVRPAGEAARRACRDRVKELPTPDLEERWAPSDTWPQSEWDVRTFRAGSRVTITDNDDEGADGEISLTSRAFADRPVLRGARAVLTATATLKCGAAPGLYVVYRHDAGQRGPDRRWARLRVAPASPAKACSTDRAAARATGASPTSVLAWTAGGVLLAATAGMALVRRARVRRFRAEGPE
;
A
#
# COMPACT_ATOMS: atom_id res chain seq x y z
N MET A 1 24.44 8.25 -17.75
CA MET A 1 23.58 7.17 -18.28
C MET A 1 23.63 7.17 -19.80
N ARG A 2 23.44 6.02 -20.44
CA ARG A 2 23.23 5.84 -21.89
C ARG A 2 21.73 5.66 -22.16
N PRO A 3 21.26 5.85 -23.40
CA PRO A 3 19.89 5.53 -23.77
C PRO A 3 19.54 4.06 -23.48
N GLY A 4 18.39 3.84 -22.87
CA GLY A 4 17.89 2.52 -22.45
C GLY A 4 18.46 2.00 -21.14
N ASP A 5 19.34 2.75 -20.47
CA ASP A 5 19.74 2.40 -19.10
C ASP A 5 18.54 2.56 -18.17
N THR A 6 18.36 1.59 -17.27
CA THR A 6 17.40 1.65 -16.16
C THR A 6 18.13 2.12 -14.90
N LEU A 7 17.50 3.03 -14.16
CA LEU A 7 18.03 3.56 -12.91
C LEU A 7 16.97 3.51 -11.81
N THR A 8 17.45 3.20 -10.61
CA THR A 8 16.68 3.34 -9.37
C THR A 8 16.91 4.74 -8.83
N VAL A 9 15.81 5.39 -8.46
CA VAL A 9 15.77 6.73 -7.89
C VAL A 9 15.20 6.59 -6.49
N ASP A 10 16.01 6.95 -5.51
CA ASP A 10 15.64 6.90 -4.10
C ASP A 10 15.51 8.32 -3.53
N ALA A 11 14.58 8.49 -2.60
CA ALA A 11 14.39 9.72 -1.84
C ALA A 11 14.25 9.36 -0.36
N ARG A 12 14.96 10.10 0.50
CA ARG A 12 14.84 9.98 1.95
C ARG A 12 13.61 10.73 2.45
N SER A 13 13.25 10.46 3.70
CA SER A 13 12.24 11.27 4.41
C SER A 13 12.61 12.77 4.35
N GLY A 14 11.62 13.59 4.00
CA GLY A 14 11.79 15.05 3.81
C GLY A 14 12.26 15.46 2.42
N GLU A 15 12.86 14.56 1.62
CA GLU A 15 13.29 14.86 0.25
C GLU A 15 12.17 14.69 -0.78
N ALA A 16 11.16 13.88 -0.48
CA ALA A 16 9.97 13.68 -1.30
C ALA A 16 8.82 13.13 -0.43
N SER A 17 7.60 13.15 -0.97
CA SER A 17 6.44 12.49 -0.37
C SER A 17 6.07 11.19 -1.09
N TYR A 18 5.44 10.27 -0.37
CA TYR A 18 4.83 9.09 -0.96
C TYR A 18 3.86 9.47 -2.09
N GLY A 19 3.99 8.80 -3.24
CA GLY A 19 3.17 9.04 -4.41
C GLY A 19 3.61 10.23 -5.28
N ASP A 20 4.63 11.00 -4.88
CA ASP A 20 5.24 12.02 -5.72
C ASP A 20 5.72 11.40 -7.03
N THR A 21 5.71 12.19 -8.11
CA THR A 21 6.17 11.75 -9.42
C THR A 21 7.43 12.48 -9.84
N VAL A 22 8.34 11.75 -10.47
CA VAL A 22 9.60 12.27 -11.00
C VAL A 22 9.55 12.20 -12.51
N HIS A 23 9.82 13.33 -13.17
CA HIS A 23 9.73 13.44 -14.62
C HIS A 23 10.97 14.11 -15.20
N SER A 24 11.32 13.72 -16.41
CA SER A 24 12.38 14.32 -17.20
C SER A 24 12.12 14.02 -18.67
N SER A 25 12.49 14.93 -19.56
CA SER A 25 12.46 14.68 -21.00
C SER A 25 13.41 13.57 -21.46
N ALA A 26 14.33 13.13 -20.60
CA ALA A 26 15.19 11.98 -20.85
C ALA A 26 14.59 10.65 -20.41
N PHE A 27 13.41 10.60 -19.79
CA PHE A 27 12.80 9.35 -19.33
C PHE A 27 11.76 8.83 -20.34
N VAL A 28 11.65 7.50 -20.45
CA VAL A 28 10.58 6.86 -21.25
C VAL A 28 9.19 7.20 -20.68
N ALA A 29 9.07 7.23 -19.37
CA ALA A 29 7.86 7.60 -18.64
C ALA A 29 8.23 8.22 -17.27
N PRO A 30 7.33 9.01 -16.66
CA PRO A 30 7.51 9.46 -15.28
C PRO A 30 7.60 8.27 -14.31
N GLY A 31 8.47 8.39 -13.31
CA GLY A 31 8.52 7.48 -12.18
C GLY A 31 7.57 7.93 -11.08
N ARG A 32 6.93 6.99 -10.37
CA ARG A 32 6.13 7.29 -9.19
C ARG A 32 6.83 6.73 -7.97
N LEU A 33 7.15 7.61 -7.02
CA LEU A 33 7.83 7.24 -5.77
C LEU A 33 6.89 6.42 -4.89
N ARG A 34 7.38 5.23 -4.52
CA ARG A 34 6.66 4.21 -3.75
C ARG A 34 7.43 3.88 -2.48
N MET A 35 6.72 3.47 -1.44
CA MET A 35 7.37 3.12 -0.19
C MET A 35 8.13 1.79 -0.33
N MET A 36 9.44 1.86 -0.15
CA MET A 36 10.36 0.74 -0.06
C MET A 36 11.22 0.98 1.19
N ASP A 37 10.56 0.86 2.34
CA ASP A 37 11.09 1.21 3.67
C ASP A 37 12.58 0.85 3.81
N PRO A 38 13.44 1.83 4.17
CA PRO A 38 13.10 3.17 4.71
C PRO A 38 13.02 4.30 3.68
N LEU A 39 13.03 3.99 2.38
CA LEU A 39 13.13 4.98 1.30
C LEU A 39 11.87 5.02 0.44
N LEU A 40 11.69 6.16 -0.22
CA LEU A 40 10.81 6.25 -1.37
C LEU A 40 11.60 5.93 -2.62
N THR A 41 11.18 4.90 -3.36
CA THR A 41 11.91 4.40 -4.52
C THR A 41 11.03 4.39 -5.76
N THR A 42 11.63 4.67 -6.92
CA THR A 42 11.05 4.40 -8.23
C THR A 42 12.14 3.95 -9.19
N THR A 43 11.75 3.19 -10.20
CA THR A 43 12.65 2.85 -11.31
C THR A 43 12.23 3.61 -12.55
N VAL A 44 13.19 4.21 -13.26
CA VAL A 44 12.95 4.91 -14.54
C VAL A 44 13.96 4.44 -15.58
N THR A 45 13.57 4.51 -16.86
CA THR A 45 14.43 4.13 -17.99
C THR A 45 14.72 5.34 -18.85
N ILE A 46 15.98 5.51 -19.26
CA ILE A 46 16.38 6.60 -20.17
C ILE A 46 15.82 6.34 -21.57
N ALA A 47 15.12 7.31 -22.13
CA ALA A 47 14.54 7.24 -23.46
C ALA A 47 15.61 6.99 -24.54
N CYS A 48 15.29 6.13 -25.51
CA CYS A 48 16.23 5.73 -26.55
C CYS A 48 16.65 6.88 -27.48
N ASP A 49 15.79 7.87 -27.61
CA ASP A 49 15.99 9.07 -28.41
C ASP A 49 16.49 10.28 -27.60
N ALA A 50 16.70 10.12 -26.28
CA ALA A 50 17.18 11.18 -25.40
C ALA A 50 18.42 11.88 -25.98
N ARG A 51 18.40 13.23 -25.98
CA ARG A 51 19.53 14.03 -26.45
C ARG A 51 20.69 13.95 -25.47
N PRO A 52 21.95 13.90 -25.95
CA PRO A 52 23.09 13.94 -25.05
C PRO A 52 23.15 15.28 -24.31
N GLY A 53 23.61 15.25 -23.06
CA GLY A 53 23.71 16.43 -22.21
C GLY A 53 23.14 16.21 -20.81
N THR A 54 23.11 17.28 -20.03
CA THR A 54 22.54 17.26 -18.68
C THR A 54 21.15 17.88 -18.72
N VAL A 55 20.12 17.11 -18.35
CA VAL A 55 18.74 17.58 -18.30
C VAL A 55 18.20 17.55 -16.88
N PRO A 56 17.29 18.46 -16.50
CA PRO A 56 16.70 18.47 -15.18
C PRO A 56 15.77 17.25 -14.99
N VAL A 57 15.71 16.80 -13.74
CA VAL A 57 14.68 15.91 -13.22
C VAL A 57 13.83 16.74 -12.27
N LEU A 58 12.54 16.71 -12.52
CA LEU A 58 11.55 17.52 -11.86
C LEU A 58 10.68 16.61 -10.98
N ARG A 59 10.32 17.08 -9.78
CA ARG A 59 9.42 16.40 -8.84
C ARG A 59 8.09 17.12 -8.80
N ARG A 60 7.00 16.36 -8.77
CA ARG A 60 5.63 16.85 -8.63
C ARG A 60 4.93 16.12 -7.48
N GLY A 61 4.13 16.86 -6.71
CA GLY A 61 3.39 16.33 -5.58
C GLY A 61 2.34 15.30 -5.98
N ALA A 62 2.07 14.34 -5.09
CA ALA A 62 0.95 13.43 -5.26
C ALA A 62 -0.39 14.19 -5.33
N GLY A 63 -1.12 14.05 -6.45
CA GLY A 63 -2.44 14.67 -6.63
C GLY A 63 -2.43 16.02 -7.38
N ASP A 64 -1.27 16.54 -7.76
CA ASP A 64 -1.17 17.74 -8.59
C ASP A 64 -1.66 17.47 -10.02
N VAL A 65 -2.90 17.89 -10.34
CA VAL A 65 -3.50 17.79 -11.67
C VAL A 65 -3.50 19.17 -12.33
N GLY A 66 -2.55 19.40 -13.24
CA GLY A 66 -2.43 20.64 -14.01
C GLY A 66 -1.13 20.69 -14.82
N PRO A 67 -1.03 21.57 -15.84
CA PRO A 67 0.25 21.89 -16.45
C PRO A 67 1.14 22.55 -15.41
N ASP A 68 2.39 22.09 -15.35
CA ASP A 68 3.59 22.54 -14.63
C ASP A 68 3.58 23.90 -13.92
N GLU A 69 2.62 24.21 -13.02
CA GLU A 69 2.60 25.54 -12.43
C GLU A 69 3.87 25.75 -11.58
N HIS A 70 4.37 24.74 -10.85
CA HIS A 70 5.70 24.84 -10.20
C HIS A 70 6.39 23.46 -9.96
N PRO A 71 6.77 22.69 -10.99
CA PRO A 71 7.53 21.46 -10.76
C PRO A 71 8.89 21.78 -10.12
N LEU A 72 9.16 21.18 -8.96
CA LEU A 72 10.36 21.44 -8.20
C LEU A 72 11.55 20.76 -8.89
N ARG A 73 12.55 21.55 -9.29
CA ARG A 73 13.83 21.00 -9.76
C ARG A 73 14.46 20.21 -8.62
N TRP A 74 14.59 18.91 -8.83
CA TRP A 74 14.95 17.99 -7.76
C TRP A 74 16.31 17.34 -8.00
N ALA A 75 16.59 16.92 -9.24
CA ALA A 75 17.87 16.33 -9.61
C ALA A 75 18.26 16.67 -11.05
N ARG A 76 19.37 16.10 -11.51
CA ARG A 76 19.85 16.19 -12.89
C ARG A 76 20.30 14.83 -13.38
N VAL A 77 20.03 14.53 -14.64
CA VAL A 77 20.53 13.33 -15.30
C VAL A 77 21.41 13.70 -16.48
N ARG A 78 22.60 13.09 -16.55
CA ARG A 78 23.53 13.26 -17.67
C ARG A 78 23.41 12.08 -18.63
N VAL A 79 22.91 12.36 -19.83
CA VAL A 79 22.78 11.42 -20.95
C VAL A 79 24.05 11.48 -21.79
N ARG A 80 24.70 10.33 -21.97
CA ARG A 80 25.88 10.18 -22.82
C ARG A 80 25.47 10.13 -24.29
N PRO A 81 26.33 10.61 -25.21
CA PRO A 81 26.14 10.40 -26.64
C PRO A 81 25.99 8.91 -26.97
N ALA A 82 25.11 8.62 -27.93
CA ALA A 82 24.87 7.28 -28.45
C ALA A 82 24.57 7.39 -29.95
N GLY A 83 25.29 6.60 -30.76
CA GLY A 83 25.09 6.50 -32.19
C GLY A 83 23.78 5.82 -32.55
N GLU A 84 23.39 5.92 -33.82
CA GLU A 84 22.09 5.44 -34.29
C GLU A 84 21.88 3.92 -34.09
N ALA A 85 22.93 3.11 -34.30
CA ALA A 85 22.88 1.67 -34.06
C ALA A 85 22.56 1.34 -32.59
N ALA A 86 23.19 2.05 -31.64
CA ALA A 86 22.91 1.88 -30.22
C ALA A 86 21.49 2.33 -29.84
N ARG A 87 20.99 3.40 -30.49
CA ARG A 87 19.61 3.87 -30.30
C ARG A 87 18.57 2.89 -30.87
N ARG A 88 18.87 2.23 -32.00
CA ARG A 88 18.05 1.15 -32.55
C ARG A 88 17.98 -0.04 -31.57
N ALA A 89 19.13 -0.57 -31.17
CA ALA A 89 19.20 -1.68 -30.22
C ALA A 89 18.53 -1.34 -28.88
N CYS A 90 18.61 -0.08 -28.43
CA CYS A 90 17.86 0.39 -27.26
C CYS A 90 16.35 0.20 -27.42
N ARG A 91 15.76 0.55 -28.58
CA ARG A 91 14.31 0.45 -28.78
C ARG A 91 13.83 -0.99 -28.71
N ASP A 92 14.60 -1.93 -29.23
CA ASP A 92 14.25 -3.34 -29.19
C ASP A 92 14.29 -3.85 -27.74
N ARG A 93 15.36 -3.53 -27.01
CA ARG A 93 15.49 -3.90 -25.58
C ARG A 93 14.45 -3.25 -24.68
N VAL A 94 14.12 -1.98 -24.89
CA VAL A 94 13.16 -1.25 -24.04
C VAL A 94 11.75 -1.81 -24.18
N LYS A 95 11.37 -2.33 -25.36
CA LYS A 95 10.08 -3.00 -25.57
C LYS A 95 9.95 -4.31 -24.79
N GLU A 96 11.08 -4.95 -24.51
CA GLU A 96 11.15 -6.23 -23.78
C GLU A 96 11.33 -6.03 -22.26
N LEU A 97 11.33 -4.79 -21.77
CA LEU A 97 11.45 -4.56 -20.33
C LEU A 97 10.23 -5.14 -19.60
N PRO A 98 10.47 -5.78 -18.43
CA PRO A 98 9.37 -6.26 -17.60
C PRO A 98 8.52 -5.08 -17.12
N THR A 99 7.23 -5.35 -16.88
CA THR A 99 6.37 -4.40 -16.17
C THR A 99 7.01 -4.04 -14.83
N PRO A 100 7.04 -2.75 -14.45
CA PRO A 100 7.59 -2.34 -13.17
C PRO A 100 6.93 -3.10 -12.01
N ASP A 101 7.73 -3.50 -11.03
CA ASP A 101 7.20 -3.98 -9.76
C ASP A 101 6.48 -2.81 -9.07
N LEU A 102 5.24 -3.06 -8.67
CA LEU A 102 4.38 -2.08 -8.02
C LEU A 102 4.28 -2.32 -6.53
N GLU A 103 4.80 -3.44 -6.02
CA GLU A 103 4.75 -3.76 -4.61
C GLU A 103 5.45 -2.71 -3.76
N GLU A 104 4.81 -2.39 -2.64
CA GLU A 104 5.32 -1.49 -1.63
C GLU A 104 5.65 -2.28 -0.37
N ARG A 105 6.69 -1.83 0.30
CA ARG A 105 7.08 -2.30 1.63
C ARG A 105 7.11 -1.11 2.56
N TRP A 106 6.11 -1.05 3.43
CA TRP A 106 6.01 -0.07 4.50
C TRP A 106 6.70 -0.58 5.77
N ALA A 107 6.95 0.32 6.72
CA ALA A 107 7.59 -0.06 7.97
C ALA A 107 6.72 -1.07 8.75
N PRO A 108 7.30 -2.07 9.42
CA PRO A 108 6.52 -3.05 10.19
C PRO A 108 5.66 -2.43 11.30
N SER A 109 6.07 -1.26 11.83
CA SER A 109 5.36 -0.50 12.85
C SER A 109 4.09 0.19 12.33
N ASP A 110 3.98 0.41 11.03
CA ASP A 110 2.81 1.05 10.44
C ASP A 110 1.62 0.07 10.44
N THR A 111 0.40 0.61 10.45
CA THR A 111 -0.79 -0.24 10.28
C THR A 111 -0.85 -0.81 8.86
N TRP A 112 -1.61 -1.88 8.64
CA TRP A 112 -1.77 -2.45 7.31
C TRP A 112 -3.25 -2.46 6.91
N PRO A 113 -3.59 -2.14 5.65
CA PRO A 113 -2.72 -1.64 4.58
C PRO A 113 -2.45 -0.12 4.66
N GLN A 114 -1.29 0.33 4.16
CA GLN A 114 -1.04 1.76 3.89
C GLN A 114 -1.40 2.18 2.46
N SER A 115 -1.48 1.22 1.54
CA SER A 115 -1.89 1.45 0.15
C SER A 115 -2.39 0.15 -0.50
N GLU A 116 -2.96 0.25 -1.71
CA GLU A 116 -3.33 -0.93 -2.50
C GLU A 116 -2.13 -1.86 -2.76
N TRP A 117 -0.92 -1.31 -2.74
CA TRP A 117 0.31 -2.00 -3.09
C TRP A 117 1.16 -2.38 -1.87
N ASP A 118 0.76 -2.02 -0.65
CA ASP A 118 1.43 -2.44 0.59
C ASP A 118 1.29 -3.95 0.79
N VAL A 119 2.36 -4.70 0.48
CA VAL A 119 2.37 -6.16 0.57
C VAL A 119 3.08 -6.60 1.84
N ARG A 120 2.29 -7.18 2.76
CA ARG A 120 2.82 -7.85 3.95
C ARG A 120 2.73 -9.35 3.84
N THR A 121 3.71 -10.02 4.44
CA THR A 121 3.83 -11.48 4.42
C THR A 121 3.31 -12.07 5.72
N PHE A 122 2.38 -13.01 5.60
CA PHE A 122 1.72 -13.70 6.71
C PHE A 122 1.79 -15.21 6.53
N ARG A 123 1.56 -15.94 7.61
CA ARG A 123 1.50 -17.41 7.57
C ARG A 123 0.05 -17.86 7.38
N ALA A 124 -0.16 -18.96 6.66
CA ALA A 124 -1.47 -19.61 6.65
C ALA A 124 -1.93 -19.90 8.11
N GLY A 125 -3.21 -19.71 8.40
CA GLY A 125 -3.75 -19.84 9.76
C GLY A 125 -3.58 -18.64 10.68
N SER A 126 -2.75 -17.67 10.32
CA SER A 126 -2.52 -16.52 11.20
C SER A 126 -3.73 -15.60 11.22
N ARG A 127 -3.89 -14.91 12.35
CA ARG A 127 -4.80 -13.77 12.48
C ARG A 127 -4.07 -12.50 12.05
N VAL A 128 -4.70 -11.70 11.20
CA VAL A 128 -4.16 -10.43 10.72
C VAL A 128 -5.07 -9.27 11.12
N THR A 129 -4.47 -8.20 11.59
CA THR A 129 -5.18 -6.94 11.87
C THR A 129 -5.13 -6.07 10.63
N ILE A 130 -6.29 -5.55 10.27
CA ILE A 130 -6.51 -4.72 9.11
C ILE A 130 -6.99 -3.36 9.63
N THR A 131 -6.45 -2.28 9.10
CA THR A 131 -6.78 -0.92 9.51
C THR A 131 -7.04 -0.06 8.29
N ASP A 132 -8.15 0.66 8.33
CA ASP A 132 -8.52 1.69 7.38
C ASP A 132 -8.51 3.04 8.10
N ASN A 133 -7.77 4.00 7.56
CA ASN A 133 -7.58 5.33 8.16
C ASN A 133 -8.31 6.44 7.40
N ASP A 134 -9.02 6.12 6.31
CA ASP A 134 -9.55 7.11 5.37
C ASP A 134 -11.07 7.32 5.49
N ASP A 135 -11.80 6.40 6.15
CA ASP A 135 -13.26 6.35 6.14
C ASP A 135 -13.89 6.69 7.50
N GLU A 136 -13.97 7.99 7.77
CA GLU A 136 -14.72 8.51 8.90
C GLU A 136 -16.21 8.14 8.81
N GLY A 137 -16.71 7.38 9.80
CA GLY A 137 -18.15 7.13 10.00
C GLY A 137 -18.73 5.92 9.30
N ALA A 138 -17.94 5.06 8.67
CA ALA A 138 -18.40 3.84 7.99
C ALA A 138 -18.37 2.57 8.89
N ASP A 139 -18.64 2.73 10.19
CA ASP A 139 -18.59 1.62 11.16
C ASP A 139 -19.55 0.49 10.77
N GLY A 140 -19.02 -0.70 10.53
CA GLY A 140 -19.83 -1.87 10.19
C GLY A 140 -20.34 -1.89 8.75
N GLU A 141 -20.06 -0.87 7.94
CA GLU A 141 -20.59 -0.73 6.57
C GLU A 141 -19.65 -1.32 5.52
N ILE A 142 -18.38 -1.50 5.86
CA ILE A 142 -17.36 -1.96 4.93
C ILE A 142 -16.99 -3.40 5.26
N SER A 143 -17.21 -4.29 4.30
CA SER A 143 -16.77 -5.69 4.41
C SER A 143 -15.61 -5.97 3.47
N LEU A 144 -14.72 -6.86 3.88
CA LEU A 144 -13.54 -7.24 3.13
C LEU A 144 -13.62 -8.70 2.71
N THR A 145 -13.09 -8.99 1.53
CA THR A 145 -13.03 -10.36 1.01
C THR A 145 -11.66 -10.64 0.42
N SER A 146 -11.19 -11.87 0.60
CA SER A 146 -10.02 -12.38 -0.08
C SER A 146 -10.12 -13.89 -0.16
N ARG A 147 -9.52 -14.50 -1.19
CA ARG A 147 -9.46 -15.97 -1.27
C ARG A 147 -8.68 -16.57 -0.10
N ALA A 148 -7.75 -15.82 0.51
CA ALA A 148 -6.98 -16.24 1.67
C ALA A 148 -7.75 -16.14 3.00
N PHE A 149 -8.85 -15.38 3.10
CA PHE A 149 -9.59 -15.23 4.35
C PHE A 149 -10.51 -16.42 4.60
N ALA A 150 -10.57 -16.87 5.85
CA ALA A 150 -11.49 -17.91 6.32
C ALA A 150 -12.91 -17.36 6.53
N ASP A 151 -13.01 -16.06 6.81
CA ASP A 151 -14.23 -15.32 7.09
C ASP A 151 -14.34 -14.06 6.21
N ARG A 152 -15.45 -13.32 6.35
CA ARG A 152 -15.68 -12.02 5.70
C ARG A 152 -15.58 -10.92 6.76
N PRO A 153 -14.37 -10.42 7.08
CA PRO A 153 -14.18 -9.43 8.12
C PRO A 153 -14.89 -8.12 7.76
N VAL A 154 -15.45 -7.47 8.78
CA VAL A 154 -16.14 -6.17 8.66
C VAL A 154 -15.33 -5.15 9.44
N LEU A 155 -15.01 -4.03 8.80
CA LEU A 155 -14.31 -2.91 9.41
C LEU A 155 -15.22 -2.24 10.44
N ARG A 156 -14.72 -2.11 11.67
CA ARG A 156 -15.41 -1.47 12.78
C ARG A 156 -14.50 -0.50 13.53
N GLY A 157 -15.06 0.57 14.05
CA GLY A 157 -14.31 1.58 14.79
C GLY A 157 -15.06 2.88 14.95
N ALA A 158 -14.47 3.80 15.69
CA ALA A 158 -15.01 5.13 15.88
C ALA A 158 -14.11 6.16 15.19
N ARG A 159 -14.74 7.17 14.57
CA ARG A 159 -14.06 8.28 13.88
C ARG A 159 -13.26 7.80 12.65
N ALA A 160 -12.01 8.24 12.51
CA ALA A 160 -11.19 8.10 11.31
C ALA A 160 -10.43 6.78 11.20
N VAL A 161 -10.52 5.88 12.19
CA VAL A 161 -9.80 4.60 12.17
C VAL A 161 -10.79 3.46 12.34
N LEU A 162 -10.93 2.66 11.29
CA LEU A 162 -11.69 1.42 11.30
C LEU A 162 -10.72 0.24 11.31
N THR A 163 -11.04 -0.79 12.06
CA THR A 163 -10.22 -2.00 12.16
C THR A 163 -11.04 -3.25 11.96
N ALA A 164 -10.42 -4.27 11.40
CA ALA A 164 -10.97 -5.61 11.36
C ALA A 164 -9.87 -6.63 11.64
N THR A 165 -10.30 -7.81 12.04
CA THR A 165 -9.42 -8.95 12.25
C THR A 165 -9.85 -10.04 11.29
N ALA A 166 -8.94 -10.51 10.44
CA ALA A 166 -9.18 -11.61 9.51
C ALA A 166 -8.38 -12.84 9.93
N THR A 167 -8.96 -14.03 9.80
CA THR A 167 -8.19 -15.27 9.94
C THR A 167 -7.82 -15.80 8.57
N LEU A 168 -6.53 -16.08 8.34
CA LEU A 168 -6.09 -16.69 7.08
C LEU A 168 -6.40 -18.18 7.08
N LYS A 169 -6.92 -18.71 5.96
CA LYS A 169 -7.19 -20.13 5.78
C LYS A 169 -5.92 -20.95 6.00
N CYS A 170 -6.06 -22.07 6.69
CA CYS A 170 -4.99 -23.06 6.84
C CYS A 170 -4.50 -23.63 5.51
N GLY A 171 -5.44 -23.89 4.59
CA GLY A 171 -5.15 -24.41 3.26
C GLY A 171 -4.86 -23.33 2.22
N ALA A 172 -4.61 -22.07 2.61
CA ALA A 172 -4.22 -21.05 1.65
C ALA A 172 -2.86 -21.41 1.04
N ALA A 173 -2.83 -21.60 -0.29
CA ALA A 173 -1.59 -21.85 -1.01
C ALA A 173 -0.64 -20.65 -0.87
N PRO A 174 0.68 -20.85 -0.89
CA PRO A 174 1.64 -19.75 -0.86
C PRO A 174 1.47 -18.86 -2.09
N GLY A 175 1.53 -17.55 -1.92
CA GLY A 175 1.36 -16.60 -3.03
C GLY A 175 0.77 -15.25 -2.62
N LEU A 176 0.56 -14.40 -3.62
CA LEU A 176 -0.01 -13.06 -3.47
C LEU A 176 -1.54 -13.12 -3.61
N TYR A 177 -2.24 -12.54 -2.65
CA TYR A 177 -3.70 -12.47 -2.60
C TYR A 177 -4.14 -11.02 -2.59
N VAL A 178 -5.13 -10.71 -3.41
CA VAL A 178 -5.81 -9.41 -3.40
C VAL A 178 -6.88 -9.43 -2.32
N VAL A 179 -7.00 -8.31 -1.61
CA VAL A 179 -8.12 -8.02 -0.71
C VAL A 179 -9.02 -7.01 -1.40
N TYR A 180 -10.29 -7.37 -1.48
CA TYR A 180 -11.32 -6.54 -2.05
C TYR A 180 -12.17 -5.93 -0.96
N ARG A 181 -12.46 -4.65 -1.13
CA ARG A 181 -13.35 -3.87 -0.29
C ARG A 181 -14.73 -3.79 -0.92
N HIS A 182 -15.74 -3.92 -0.06
CA HIS A 182 -17.15 -3.84 -0.40
C HIS A 182 -17.80 -2.79 0.50
N ASP A 183 -18.12 -1.64 -0.09
CA ASP A 183 -18.82 -0.55 0.58
C ASP A 183 -20.33 -0.80 0.63
N ALA A 184 -21.03 -0.18 1.59
CA ALA A 184 -22.48 -0.25 1.65
C ALA A 184 -23.13 0.27 0.35
N GLY A 185 -24.04 -0.54 -0.21
CA GLY A 185 -24.74 -0.19 -1.44
C GLY A 185 -23.88 -0.20 -2.71
N GLN A 186 -22.65 -0.71 -2.67
CA GLN A 186 -21.79 -0.80 -3.85
C GLN A 186 -22.47 -1.57 -4.99
N ARG A 187 -22.63 -0.89 -6.12
CA ARG A 187 -23.08 -1.47 -7.39
C ARG A 187 -21.91 -1.40 -8.37
N GLY A 188 -21.31 -2.55 -8.67
CA GLY A 188 -20.14 -2.62 -9.55
C GLY A 188 -19.19 -3.75 -9.16
N PRO A 189 -18.07 -3.87 -9.87
CA PRO A 189 -17.07 -4.90 -9.56
C PRO A 189 -16.42 -4.65 -8.21
N ASP A 190 -15.92 -5.72 -7.60
CA ASP A 190 -15.16 -5.70 -6.36
C ASP A 190 -13.97 -4.71 -6.44
N ARG A 191 -13.86 -3.81 -5.47
CA ARG A 191 -12.80 -2.79 -5.45
C ARG A 191 -11.54 -3.38 -4.84
N ARG A 192 -10.47 -3.48 -5.63
CA ARG A 192 -9.14 -3.86 -5.08
C ARG A 192 -8.72 -2.80 -4.08
N TRP A 193 -8.31 -3.23 -2.90
CA TRP A 193 -8.00 -2.32 -1.81
C TRP A 193 -6.66 -2.60 -1.15
N ALA A 194 -6.24 -3.86 -1.07
CA ALA A 194 -4.93 -4.22 -0.54
C ALA A 194 -4.41 -5.53 -1.12
N ARG A 195 -3.17 -5.87 -0.77
CA ARG A 195 -2.53 -7.14 -1.14
C ARG A 195 -1.80 -7.75 0.06
N LEU A 196 -1.89 -9.06 0.20
CA LEU A 196 -1.16 -9.80 1.21
C LEU A 196 -0.46 -10.99 0.58
N ARG A 197 0.70 -11.35 1.11
CA ARG A 197 1.45 -12.54 0.72
C ARG A 197 1.28 -13.62 1.78
N VAL A 198 0.88 -14.81 1.36
CA VAL A 198 0.90 -16.02 2.20
C VAL A 198 2.23 -16.72 1.98
N ALA A 199 3.01 -16.90 3.03
CA ALA A 199 4.26 -17.65 3.01
C ALA A 199 4.00 -19.16 2.92
N PRO A 200 4.97 -19.94 2.40
CA PRO A 200 4.97 -21.40 2.52
C PRO A 200 4.68 -21.87 3.94
N ALA A 201 3.79 -22.85 4.08
CA ALA A 201 3.58 -23.51 5.35
C ALA A 201 4.89 -24.20 5.77
N SER A 202 5.38 -23.91 6.98
CA SER A 202 6.49 -24.69 7.54
C SER A 202 6.02 -26.13 7.72
N PRO A 203 6.78 -27.13 7.23
CA PRO A 203 6.37 -28.52 7.36
C PRO A 203 6.28 -28.89 8.83
N ALA A 204 5.14 -29.48 9.19
CA ALA A 204 4.86 -30.29 10.38
C ALA A 204 4.02 -29.71 11.55
N LYS A 205 3.67 -28.42 11.70
CA LYS A 205 2.84 -27.99 12.87
C LYS A 205 1.83 -26.84 12.72
N ALA A 206 1.62 -26.25 11.54
CA ALA A 206 1.25 -24.82 11.51
C ALA A 206 -0.24 -24.43 11.32
N CYS A 207 -1.21 -25.34 11.31
CA CYS A 207 -2.61 -24.90 11.26
C CYS A 207 -3.62 -25.93 11.79
N SER A 208 -3.73 -26.04 13.12
CA SER A 208 -4.82 -26.80 13.73
C SER A 208 -6.03 -25.89 13.90
N THR A 209 -7.15 -26.23 13.27
CA THR A 209 -8.48 -25.69 13.57
C THR A 209 -8.99 -26.04 14.98
N ASP A 210 -8.20 -26.75 15.80
CA ASP A 210 -8.67 -27.41 17.04
C ASP A 210 -8.59 -26.60 18.34
N ARG A 211 -8.46 -25.27 18.30
CA ARG A 211 -8.44 -24.46 19.56
C ARG A 211 -9.60 -23.48 19.76
N ALA A 212 -10.54 -23.39 18.82
CA ALA A 212 -11.72 -22.53 18.99
C ALA A 212 -13.00 -23.27 19.42
N ALA A 213 -13.10 -24.59 19.23
CA ALA A 213 -14.33 -25.35 19.51
C ALA A 213 -14.33 -26.16 20.83
N ALA A 214 -13.18 -26.30 21.51
CA ALA A 214 -13.05 -27.17 22.69
C ALA A 214 -13.22 -26.47 24.06
N ARG A 215 -13.75 -25.24 24.12
CA ARG A 215 -14.02 -24.53 25.39
C ARG A 215 -15.49 -24.20 25.66
N ALA A 216 -16.42 -24.67 24.82
CA ALA A 216 -17.84 -24.38 24.97
C ALA A 216 -18.69 -25.54 25.52
N THR A 217 -18.08 -26.67 25.88
CA THR A 217 -18.82 -27.84 26.41
C THR A 217 -18.12 -28.44 27.62
N GLY A 218 -18.54 -28.02 28.81
CA GLY A 218 -18.35 -28.80 30.04
C GLY A 218 -17.68 -28.06 31.20
N ALA A 219 -18.42 -27.23 31.92
CA ALA A 219 -18.34 -27.13 33.39
C ALA A 219 -19.54 -26.34 33.93
N SER A 220 -20.26 -26.99 34.85
CA SER A 220 -21.53 -26.62 35.47
C SER A 220 -21.52 -25.29 36.25
N PRO A 221 -22.71 -24.72 36.56
CA PRO A 221 -22.87 -23.43 37.23
C PRO A 221 -22.97 -23.58 38.75
N THR A 222 -22.04 -22.97 39.49
CA THR A 222 -22.07 -22.58 40.92
C THR A 222 -20.65 -22.08 41.21
N SER A 223 -20.34 -20.91 41.79
CA SER A 223 -21.02 -20.10 42.79
C SER A 223 -20.19 -18.82 43.03
N VAL A 224 -20.89 -17.69 43.24
CA VAL A 224 -20.63 -16.63 44.24
C VAL A 224 -19.37 -15.75 44.16
N LEU A 225 -19.66 -14.45 43.95
CA LEU A 225 -19.07 -13.19 44.48
C LEU A 225 -17.68 -13.18 45.14
N ALA A 226 -16.83 -12.21 44.73
CA ALA A 226 -16.08 -11.34 45.65
C ALA A 226 -15.58 -10.07 44.94
N TRP A 227 -15.56 -8.97 45.70
CA TRP A 227 -15.37 -7.58 45.31
C TRP A 227 -13.90 -7.09 45.30
N THR A 228 -13.72 -5.92 44.65
CA THR A 228 -12.88 -4.74 45.02
C THR A 228 -11.38 -4.64 44.76
N ALA A 229 -11.04 -3.36 44.51
CA ALA A 229 -9.75 -2.65 44.55
C ALA A 229 -8.78 -2.98 43.39
N GLY A 230 -8.26 -2.03 42.62
CA GLY A 230 -7.89 -0.64 42.91
C GLY A 230 -6.39 -0.51 42.58
N GLY A 231 -6.03 0.25 41.55
CA GLY A 231 -4.62 0.45 41.17
C GLY A 231 -4.46 1.02 39.76
N VAL A 232 -4.40 2.35 39.58
CA VAL A 232 -3.20 3.22 39.51
C VAL A 232 -2.70 3.44 38.05
N LEU A 233 -2.32 4.70 37.80
CA LEU A 233 -1.43 5.26 36.74
C LEU A 233 -2.03 5.59 35.37
N LEU A 234 -2.22 6.89 35.12
CA LEU A 234 -2.05 7.48 33.79
C LEU A 234 -1.16 8.73 33.87
N ALA A 235 0.13 8.53 33.58
CA ALA A 235 1.02 9.58 33.12
C ALA A 235 0.76 9.79 31.62
N ALA A 236 0.14 10.91 31.24
CA ALA A 236 -0.09 11.27 29.86
C ALA A 236 1.04 12.19 29.37
N THR A 237 1.98 11.64 28.60
CA THR A 237 2.80 12.42 27.67
C THR A 237 2.95 11.64 26.38
N ALA A 238 2.44 12.21 25.29
CA ALA A 238 3.00 12.14 23.94
C ALA A 238 2.09 12.94 23.00
N GLY A 239 2.61 14.07 22.53
CA GLY A 239 2.06 14.73 21.35
C GLY A 239 2.38 13.90 20.11
N MET A 240 1.44 13.84 19.18
CA MET A 240 1.74 13.59 17.77
C MET A 240 0.84 14.46 16.91
N ALA A 241 1.49 15.24 16.05
CA ALA A 241 0.88 16.11 15.08
C ALA A 241 0.08 15.28 14.07
N LEU A 242 -1.22 15.56 13.99
CA LEU A 242 -2.07 15.09 12.90
C LEU A 242 -1.71 15.88 11.64
N VAL A 243 -0.99 15.23 10.72
CA VAL A 243 -0.93 15.71 9.33
C VAL A 243 -2.28 15.41 8.69
N ARG A 244 -3.16 16.43 8.71
CA ARG A 244 -4.32 16.51 7.83
C ARG A 244 -3.82 16.43 6.37
N ARG A 245 -4.11 15.34 5.66
CA ARG A 245 -4.15 15.39 4.19
C ARG A 245 -5.59 15.54 3.74
N ALA A 246 -5.78 16.56 2.90
CA ALA A 246 -7.06 17.18 2.61
C ALA A 246 -7.89 16.39 1.59
N ARG A 247 -9.20 16.50 1.82
CA ARG A 247 -10.32 16.19 0.93
C ARG A 247 -10.09 16.63 -0.51
N VAL A 248 -10.51 15.79 -1.45
CA VAL A 248 -11.22 16.24 -2.64
C VAL A 248 -12.59 15.57 -2.69
N ARG A 249 -13.61 16.31 -2.25
CA ARG A 249 -14.98 16.10 -2.71
C ARG A 249 -15.09 16.74 -4.10
N ARG A 250 -15.62 16.01 -5.07
CA ARG A 250 -16.43 16.61 -6.15
C ARG A 250 -17.79 15.90 -6.15
N PHE A 251 -18.72 16.51 -5.43
CA PHE A 251 -20.11 16.51 -5.86
C PHE A 251 -20.19 17.35 -7.13
N ARG A 252 -20.81 16.80 -8.18
CA ARG A 252 -22.14 17.25 -8.68
C ARG A 252 -22.31 16.86 -10.14
N ALA A 253 -23.35 16.07 -10.41
CA ALA A 253 -24.19 16.20 -11.59
C ALA A 253 -25.52 15.50 -11.31
N GLU A 254 -26.35 16.13 -10.49
CA GLU A 254 -27.80 16.13 -10.74
C GLU A 254 -28.04 17.20 -11.80
N GLY A 255 -28.64 16.79 -12.91
CA GLY A 255 -29.27 17.71 -13.86
C GLY A 255 -30.55 18.31 -13.28
N PRO A 256 -31.09 19.31 -13.95
CA PRO A 256 -32.47 19.16 -14.40
C PRO A 256 -32.68 19.63 -15.85
N GLU A 257 -33.85 19.23 -16.35
CA GLU A 257 -34.49 19.52 -17.64
C GLU A 257 -34.38 20.98 -18.12
#